data_AF-A0AA37XDM3-F1
#
_entry.id   AF-A0AA37XDM3-F1
#
_cell.length_a   1.000
_cell.length_b   1.000
_cell.length_c   1.000
_cell.angle_alpha   90.00
_cell.angle_beta   90.00
_cell.angle_gamma   90.00
#
_symmetry.space_group_name_H-M   'P 1'
#
loop_
_entity.id
_entity.type
_entity.pdbx_description
1 polymer ?
#
loop_
_entity_poly.entity_id
_entity_poly.type
_entity_poly.pdbx_seq_one_letter_code
_entity_poly.pdbx_strand_id
1 'polypeptide(L)'
;MEIPATDRLLHAHGFATDTPAHLRALTGDDAAAREAAVDHLATSVIHEGTPWPATGPVAAYVAHLVETRATDEDVHEALLDFLAEVADAVEIAEEDGGETQQRADLAELGRDLDAELALVHSAKDLELQFVDEEFADLVLTHAYLGVLSAAPSVRRALGN
;
A
#
# COMPACT_ATOMS: atom_id res chain seq x y z
N MET A 1 3.69 16.47 -3.18
CA MET A 1 2.73 15.50 -3.72
C MET A 1 1.46 15.61 -2.90
N GLU A 2 0.27 15.43 -3.48
CA GLU A 2 -0.96 15.37 -2.68
C GLU A 2 -1.10 14.00 -2.01
N ILE A 3 -1.83 13.94 -0.90
CA ILE A 3 -2.12 12.68 -0.21
C ILE A 3 -3.02 11.83 -1.12
N PRO A 4 -2.69 10.54 -1.34
CA PRO A 4 -3.46 9.67 -2.21
C PRO A 4 -4.88 9.47 -1.68
N ALA A 5 -5.85 9.38 -2.59
CA ALA A 5 -7.19 8.92 -2.27
C ALA A 5 -7.16 7.38 -2.12
N THR A 6 -7.51 6.88 -0.94
CA THR A 6 -7.46 5.45 -0.59
C THR A 6 -8.83 4.93 -0.13
N ASP A 7 -9.88 5.74 -0.20
CA ASP A 7 -11.23 5.43 0.28
C ASP A 7 -11.88 4.23 -0.42
N ARG A 8 -11.41 3.91 -1.64
CA ARG A 8 -11.81 2.72 -2.40
C ARG A 8 -10.74 1.64 -2.50
N LEU A 9 -9.61 1.83 -1.83
CA LEU A 9 -8.52 0.84 -1.78
C LEU A 9 -8.62 0.05 -0.48
N LEU A 10 -8.02 -1.14 -0.50
CA LEU A 10 -7.92 -1.99 0.68
C LEU A 10 -6.54 -1.87 1.32
N HIS A 11 -6.53 -1.99 2.64
CA HIS A 11 -5.39 -2.32 3.50
C HIS A 11 -5.75 -3.57 4.32
N ALA A 12 -4.88 -4.05 5.20
CA ALA A 12 -5.07 -5.32 5.93
C ALA A 12 -6.38 -5.45 6.75
N HIS A 13 -6.97 -4.33 7.15
CA HIS A 13 -8.20 -4.32 7.96
C HIS A 13 -9.46 -3.88 7.17
N GLY A 14 -9.40 -3.90 5.84
CA GLY A 14 -10.51 -3.55 4.96
C GLY A 14 -10.30 -2.25 4.17
N PHE A 15 -11.35 -1.46 3.95
CA PHE A 15 -11.21 -0.20 3.21
C PHE A 15 -10.32 0.80 3.95
N ALA A 16 -9.30 1.31 3.25
CA ALA A 16 -8.27 2.20 3.75
C ALA A 16 -8.75 3.65 3.91
N THR A 17 -9.95 3.85 4.45
CA THR A 17 -10.61 5.17 4.57
C THR A 17 -9.96 6.10 5.59
N ASP A 18 -9.24 5.54 6.56
CA ASP A 18 -8.51 6.20 7.64
C ASP A 18 -7.08 6.58 7.25
N THR A 19 -6.47 5.83 6.33
CA THR A 19 -5.10 6.01 5.84
C THR A 19 -4.76 7.46 5.48
N PRO A 20 -5.61 8.26 4.81
CA PRO A 20 -5.28 9.64 4.51
C PRO A 20 -5.12 10.51 5.76
N ALA A 21 -5.80 10.20 6.86
CA ALA A 21 -5.63 10.90 8.14
C ALA A 21 -4.27 10.57 8.76
N HIS A 22 -3.85 9.31 8.75
CA HIS A 22 -2.52 8.89 9.20
C HIS A 22 -1.42 9.56 8.35
N LEU A 23 -1.57 9.61 7.02
CA LEU A 23 -0.60 10.29 6.15
C LEU A 23 -0.47 11.80 6.41
N ARG A 24 -1.55 12.48 6.83
CA ARG A 24 -1.47 13.88 7.28
C ARG A 24 -0.72 14.02 8.59
N ALA A 25 -0.89 13.06 9.49
CA ALA A 25 -0.30 13.10 10.81
C ALA A 25 1.24 13.00 10.75
N LEU A 26 1.81 12.28 9.77
CA LEU A 26 3.26 12.13 9.60
C LEU A 26 4.05 13.45 9.60
N THR A 27 3.47 14.54 9.06
CA THR A 27 4.09 15.87 9.00
C THR A 27 3.51 16.86 10.02
N GLY A 28 2.70 16.38 10.96
CA GLY A 28 2.02 17.21 11.96
C GLY A 28 2.83 17.34 13.26
N ASP A 29 2.39 18.25 14.13
CA ASP A 29 3.11 18.56 15.38
C ASP A 29 2.85 17.55 16.52
N ASP A 30 1.78 16.75 16.44
CA ASP A 30 1.41 15.77 17.48
C ASP A 30 2.24 14.49 17.38
N ALA A 31 3.13 14.28 18.34
CA ALA A 31 4.03 13.13 18.39
C ALA A 31 3.28 11.79 18.50
N ALA A 32 2.19 11.72 19.27
CA ALA A 32 1.42 10.48 19.40
C ALA A 32 0.69 10.14 18.09
N ALA A 33 0.23 11.17 17.37
CA ALA A 33 -0.37 10.98 16.06
C ALA A 33 0.66 10.53 15.00
N ARG A 34 1.92 11.01 15.08
CA ARG A 34 3.02 10.55 14.22
C ARG A 34 3.36 9.08 14.48
N GLU A 35 3.48 8.70 15.75
CA GLU A 35 3.73 7.31 16.15
C GLU A 35 2.61 6.38 15.65
N ALA A 36 1.34 6.74 15.86
CA ALA A 36 0.20 5.98 15.34
C ALA A 36 0.16 5.92 13.81
N ALA A 37 0.64 6.97 13.12
CA ALA A 37 0.74 6.96 11.66
C ALA A 37 1.84 6.04 11.14
N VAL A 38 2.99 5.99 11.81
CA VAL A 38 4.06 5.04 11.51
C VAL A 38 3.59 3.60 11.76
N ASP A 39 2.93 3.35 12.89
CA ASP A 39 2.37 2.03 13.21
C ASP A 39 1.33 1.58 12.17
N HIS A 40 0.48 2.50 11.70
CA HIS A 40 -0.49 2.22 10.63
C HIS A 40 0.18 1.78 9.31
N LEU A 41 1.34 2.35 8.97
CA LEU A 41 2.08 1.94 7.77
C LEU A 41 2.50 0.46 7.85
N ALA A 42 3.05 0.04 8.99
CA ALA A 42 3.61 -1.31 9.20
C ALA A 42 2.58 -2.38 9.60
N THR A 43 1.42 -1.98 10.11
CA THR A 43 0.39 -2.92 10.58
C THR A 43 -0.81 -2.99 9.65
N SER A 44 -1.03 -1.97 8.80
CA SER A 44 -2.21 -1.93 7.93
C SER A 44 -1.84 -1.83 6.47
N VAL A 45 -0.98 -0.88 6.11
CA VAL A 45 -0.68 -0.58 4.69
C VAL A 45 0.19 -1.65 4.06
N ILE A 46 1.25 -2.09 4.73
CA ILE A 46 1.98 -3.32 4.41
C ILE A 46 1.93 -4.16 5.68
N HIS A 47 1.31 -5.34 5.64
CA HIS A 47 1.07 -6.15 6.84
C HIS A 47 1.95 -7.38 6.78
N GLU A 48 2.94 -7.47 7.68
CA GLU A 48 3.91 -8.58 7.74
C GLU A 48 4.60 -8.79 6.38
N GLY A 49 5.03 -7.70 5.73
CA GLY A 49 5.67 -7.72 4.40
C GLY A 49 4.71 -7.97 3.22
N THR A 50 3.43 -8.24 3.46
CA THR A 50 2.45 -8.45 2.39
C THR A 50 1.82 -7.13 1.96
N PRO A 51 1.93 -6.73 0.68
CA PRO A 51 1.31 -5.51 0.19
C PRO A 51 -0.20 -5.68 0.01
N TRP A 52 -0.90 -4.56 0.08
CA TRP A 52 -2.32 -4.39 -0.15
C TRP A 52 -2.56 -3.35 -1.26
N PRO A 53 -3.77 -3.26 -1.86
CA PRO A 53 -4.06 -2.28 -2.90
C PRO A 53 -3.70 -0.83 -2.55
N ALA A 54 -3.75 -0.45 -1.27
CA ALA A 54 -3.32 0.86 -0.81
C ALA A 54 -1.79 1.06 -0.76
N THR A 55 -0.97 0.00 -0.69
CA THR A 55 0.48 0.09 -0.46
C THR A 55 1.20 0.89 -1.53
N GLY A 56 0.94 0.63 -2.81
CA GLY A 56 1.61 1.33 -3.92
C GLY A 56 1.46 2.86 -3.87
N PRO A 57 0.22 3.40 -3.89
CA PRO A 57 -0.03 4.83 -3.78
C PRO A 57 0.53 5.45 -2.49
N VAL A 58 0.43 4.76 -1.36
CA VAL A 58 0.99 5.21 -0.08
C VAL A 58 2.52 5.26 -0.14
N ALA A 59 3.17 4.23 -0.66
CA ALA A 59 4.62 4.16 -0.83
C ALA A 59 5.15 5.28 -1.73
N ALA A 60 4.47 5.60 -2.83
CA ALA A 60 4.85 6.73 -3.68
C ALA A 60 4.80 8.07 -2.92
N TYR A 61 3.79 8.27 -2.06
CA TYR A 61 3.67 9.45 -1.22
C TYR A 61 4.74 9.50 -0.12
N VAL A 62 5.00 8.38 0.56
CA VAL A 62 6.04 8.28 1.59
C VAL A 62 7.44 8.50 1.00
N ALA A 63 7.73 7.92 -0.17
CA ALA A 63 8.97 8.18 -0.91
C ALA A 63 9.17 9.69 -1.17
N HIS A 64 8.10 10.40 -1.53
CA HIS A 64 8.16 11.85 -1.68
C HIS A 64 8.49 12.59 -0.37
N LEU A 65 7.92 12.16 0.77
CA LEU A 65 8.23 12.74 2.08
C LEU A 65 9.70 12.51 2.47
N VAL A 66 10.23 11.32 2.20
CA VAL A 66 11.65 10.98 2.42
C VAL A 66 12.55 11.86 1.55
N GLU A 67 12.31 11.92 0.24
CA GLU A 67 13.10 12.73 -0.70
C GLU A 67 13.11 14.23 -0.33
N THR A 68 11.97 14.75 0.17
CA THR A 68 11.83 16.17 0.52
C THR A 68 12.22 16.49 1.96
N ARG A 69 12.60 15.49 2.77
CA ARG A 69 12.92 15.65 4.20
C ARG A 69 11.81 16.40 4.95
N ALA A 70 10.56 16.00 4.71
CA ALA A 70 9.37 16.69 5.22
C ALA A 70 8.98 16.33 6.67
N THR A 71 9.69 15.39 7.30
CA THR A 71 9.42 14.88 8.65
C THR A 71 10.61 15.11 9.58
N ASP A 72 10.41 14.96 10.90
CA ASP A 72 11.51 14.87 11.86
C ASP A 72 12.35 13.58 11.64
N GLU A 73 13.53 13.51 12.27
CA GLU A 73 14.48 12.41 12.02
C GLU A 73 13.93 11.05 12.44
N ASP A 74 13.26 10.97 13.59
CA ASP A 74 12.70 9.71 14.10
C ASP A 74 11.63 9.16 13.15
N VAL A 75 10.74 10.02 12.65
CA VAL A 75 9.75 9.61 11.63
C VAL A 75 10.43 9.33 10.30
N HIS A 76 11.46 10.08 9.92
CA HIS A 76 12.18 9.86 8.67
C HIS A 76 12.81 8.47 8.61
N GLU A 77 13.45 8.03 9.70
CA GLU A 77 14.00 6.67 9.81
C GLU A 77 12.89 5.62 9.67
N ALA A 78 11.77 5.78 10.36
CA ALA A 78 10.65 4.85 10.24
C ALA A 78 10.02 4.81 8.83
N LEU A 79 10.01 5.94 8.11
CA LEU A 79 9.56 5.97 6.71
C LEU A 79 10.55 5.22 5.78
N LEU A 80 11.85 5.24 6.07
CA LEU A 80 12.83 4.45 5.33
C LEU A 80 12.61 2.95 5.58
N ASP A 81 12.35 2.55 6.82
CA ASP A 81 12.04 1.15 7.17
C ASP A 81 10.79 0.64 6.43
N PHE A 82 9.71 1.44 6.42
CA PHE A 82 8.51 1.11 5.64
C PHE A 82 8.82 0.98 4.14
N LEU A 83 9.61 1.89 3.55
CA LEU A 83 9.99 1.81 2.14
C LEU A 83 10.88 0.60 1.83
N ALA A 84 11.68 0.14 2.79
CA ALA A 84 12.47 -1.08 2.64
C ALA A 84 11.56 -2.31 2.55
N GLU A 85 10.53 -2.44 3.38
CA GLU A 85 9.56 -3.54 3.25
C GLU A 85 8.82 -3.49 1.90
N VAL A 86 8.48 -2.30 1.41
CA VAL A 86 7.88 -2.14 0.08
C VAL A 86 8.86 -2.54 -1.02
N ALA A 87 10.16 -2.26 -0.85
CA ALA A 87 11.19 -2.70 -1.79
C ALA A 87 11.30 -4.22 -1.85
N ASP A 88 11.24 -4.91 -0.71
CA ASP A 88 11.21 -6.39 -0.67
C ASP A 88 9.98 -6.93 -1.42
N ALA A 89 8.81 -6.32 -1.25
CA ALA A 89 7.61 -6.70 -2.00
C ALA A 89 7.72 -6.43 -3.51
N VAL A 90 8.43 -5.38 -3.92
CA VAL A 90 8.77 -5.12 -5.33
C VAL A 90 9.69 -6.21 -5.88
N GLU A 91 10.72 -6.60 -5.13
CA GLU A 91 11.65 -7.65 -5.55
C GLU A 91 10.93 -8.99 -5.74
N ILE A 92 10.06 -9.37 -4.80
CA ILE A 92 9.20 -10.55 -4.91
C ILE A 92 8.38 -10.51 -6.21
N ALA A 93 7.73 -9.38 -6.50
CA ALA A 93 6.93 -9.24 -7.71
C ALA A 93 7.78 -9.30 -8.99
N GLU A 94 8.97 -8.72 -9.00
CA GLU A 94 9.89 -8.75 -10.14
C GLU A 94 10.47 -10.16 -10.38
N GLU A 95 10.79 -10.91 -9.32
CA GLU A 95 11.19 -12.31 -9.40
C GLU A 95 10.09 -13.20 -9.97
N ASP A 96 8.83 -12.85 -9.70
CA ASP A 96 7.64 -13.47 -10.27
C ASP A 96 7.30 -12.94 -11.68
N GLY A 97 8.24 -12.31 -12.38
CA GLY A 97 8.05 -11.85 -13.76
C GLY A 97 7.47 -10.44 -13.90
N GLY A 98 7.32 -9.72 -12.79
CA GLY A 98 7.01 -8.30 -12.71
C GLY A 98 5.64 -7.94 -13.29
N GLU A 99 5.52 -6.71 -13.78
CA GLU A 99 4.24 -6.16 -14.26
C GLU A 99 3.63 -7.01 -15.38
N THR A 100 4.45 -7.64 -16.22
CA THR A 100 3.95 -8.47 -17.34
C THR A 100 3.22 -9.70 -16.82
N GLN A 101 3.79 -10.40 -15.84
CA GLN A 101 3.15 -11.58 -15.25
C GLN A 101 1.90 -11.20 -14.46
N GLN A 102 2.00 -10.21 -13.58
CA GLN A 102 0.86 -9.75 -12.78
C GLN A 102 -0.34 -9.30 -13.63
N ARG A 103 -0.09 -8.67 -14.80
CA ARG A 103 -1.16 -8.33 -15.75
C ARG A 103 -1.75 -9.54 -16.47
N ALA A 104 -0.95 -10.58 -16.73
CA ALA A 104 -1.43 -11.83 -17.31
C ALA A 104 -2.33 -12.56 -16.31
N ASP A 105 -1.92 -12.64 -15.04
CA ASP A 105 -2.70 -13.28 -13.97
C ASP A 105 -4.04 -12.55 -13.77
N LEU A 106 -4.03 -11.21 -13.75
CA LEU A 106 -5.25 -10.42 -13.68
C LEU A 106 -6.19 -10.68 -14.87
N ALA A 107 -5.64 -10.84 -16.07
CA ALA A 107 -6.42 -11.17 -17.27
C ALA A 107 -6.98 -12.59 -17.24
N GLU A 108 -6.28 -13.55 -16.61
CA GLU A 108 -6.73 -14.92 -16.42
C GLU A 108 -7.85 -15.01 -15.38
N LEU A 109 -7.74 -14.28 -14.27
CA LEU A 109 -8.83 -14.14 -13.28
C LEU A 109 -10.10 -13.59 -13.94
N GLY A 110 -9.97 -12.67 -14.91
CA GLY A 110 -11.11 -12.15 -15.67
C GLY A 110 -12.10 -11.35 -14.81
N ARG A 111 -11.65 -10.85 -13.67
CA ARG A 111 -12.41 -10.10 -12.66
C ARG A 111 -11.92 -8.67 -12.57
N ASP A 112 -12.79 -7.77 -12.12
CA ASP A 112 -12.48 -6.34 -11.98
C ASP A 112 -12.63 -5.97 -10.51
N LEU A 113 -11.49 -5.74 -9.84
CA LEU A 113 -11.48 -5.43 -8.41
C LEU A 113 -12.28 -4.17 -8.08
N ASP A 114 -12.20 -3.13 -8.91
CA ASP A 114 -12.92 -1.89 -8.67
C ASP A 114 -14.44 -2.09 -8.76
N ALA A 115 -14.88 -2.93 -9.70
CA ALA A 115 -16.28 -3.32 -9.84
C ALA A 115 -16.77 -4.18 -8.66
N GLU A 116 -15.94 -5.10 -8.17
CA GLU A 116 -16.30 -5.95 -7.04
C GLU A 116 -16.35 -5.17 -5.72
N LEU A 117 -15.37 -4.31 -5.48
CA LEU A 117 -15.38 -3.41 -4.32
C LEU A 117 -16.53 -2.41 -4.36
N ALA A 118 -17.03 -2.04 -5.55
CA ALA A 118 -18.23 -1.21 -5.66
C ALA A 118 -19.51 -1.89 -5.15
N LEU A 119 -19.52 -3.23 -5.08
CA LEU A 119 -20.64 -4.03 -4.57
C LEU A 119 -20.51 -4.32 -3.07
N VAL A 120 -19.36 -4.03 -2.46
CA VAL A 120 -19.14 -4.17 -1.02
C VAL A 120 -19.78 -2.98 -0.30
N HIS A 121 -20.76 -3.25 0.55
CA HIS A 121 -21.50 -2.22 1.29
C HIS A 121 -21.17 -2.18 2.78
N SER A 122 -20.49 -3.21 3.28
CA SER A 122 -20.11 -3.35 4.69
C SER A 122 -18.84 -4.20 4.85
N ALA A 123 -18.17 -4.07 6.01
CA ALA A 123 -17.01 -4.92 6.34
C ALA A 123 -17.34 -6.42 6.29
N LYS A 124 -18.59 -6.79 6.62
CA LYS A 124 -19.06 -8.18 6.53
C LYS A 124 -19.09 -8.69 5.08
N ASP A 125 -19.45 -7.83 4.13
CA ASP A 125 -19.45 -8.21 2.71
C ASP A 125 -18.01 -8.47 2.23
N LEU A 126 -17.05 -7.72 2.77
CA LEU A 126 -15.64 -7.89 2.47
C LEU A 126 -15.06 -9.18 3.07
N GLU A 127 -15.37 -9.50 4.34
CA GLU A 127 -14.98 -10.78 4.95
C GLU A 127 -15.49 -12.00 4.17
N LEU A 128 -16.71 -11.91 3.62
CA LEU A 128 -17.30 -12.96 2.78
C LEU A 128 -16.63 -13.09 1.40
N GLN A 129 -16.01 -12.03 0.89
CA GLN A 129 -15.22 -12.12 -0.34
C GLN A 129 -13.82 -12.66 -0.06
N PHE A 130 -13.22 -12.40 1.09
CA PHE A 130 -11.90 -12.97 1.44
C PHE A 130 -11.89 -14.49 1.69
N VAL A 131 -13.05 -15.15 1.77
CA VAL A 131 -13.10 -16.62 1.76
C VAL A 131 -13.05 -17.22 0.34
N ASP A 132 -13.15 -16.38 -0.68
CA ASP A 132 -12.97 -16.73 -2.09
C ASP A 132 -11.50 -16.55 -2.48
N GLU A 133 -10.83 -17.66 -2.80
CA GLU A 133 -9.40 -17.70 -3.17
C GLU A 133 -9.11 -16.81 -4.37
N GLU A 134 -9.99 -16.81 -5.39
CA GLU A 134 -9.83 -15.96 -6.57
C GLU A 134 -9.94 -14.46 -6.24
N PHE A 135 -10.75 -14.10 -5.24
CA PHE A 135 -10.83 -12.70 -4.78
C PHE A 135 -9.57 -12.31 -4.00
N ALA A 136 -9.06 -13.21 -3.16
CA ALA A 136 -7.79 -12.97 -2.47
C ALA A 136 -6.63 -12.78 -3.46
N ASP A 137 -6.56 -13.63 -4.48
CA ASP A 137 -5.58 -13.51 -5.57
C ASP A 137 -5.78 -12.20 -6.34
N LEU A 138 -7.03 -11.83 -6.67
CA LEU A 138 -7.34 -10.56 -7.32
C LEU A 138 -6.83 -9.36 -6.51
N VAL A 139 -7.06 -9.34 -5.20
CA VAL A 139 -6.58 -8.29 -4.29
C VAL A 139 -5.05 -8.25 -4.26
N LEU A 140 -4.40 -9.41 -4.17
CA LEU A 140 -2.95 -9.51 -4.09
C LEU A 140 -2.25 -9.10 -5.39
N THR A 141 -2.75 -9.54 -6.55
CA THR A 141 -2.25 -9.13 -7.87
C THR A 141 -2.36 -7.61 -8.06
N HIS A 142 -3.48 -7.01 -7.64
CA HIS A 142 -3.63 -5.56 -7.64
C HIS A 142 -2.63 -4.85 -6.72
N ALA A 143 -2.37 -5.41 -5.54
CA ALA A 143 -1.38 -4.87 -4.61
C ALA A 143 0.03 -4.89 -5.21
N TYR A 144 0.43 -6.00 -5.85
CA TYR A 144 1.72 -6.12 -6.50
C TYR A 144 1.89 -5.17 -7.68
N LEU A 145 0.86 -5.01 -8.52
CA LEU A 145 0.86 -3.97 -9.57
C LEU A 145 1.04 -2.57 -8.99
N GLY A 146 0.44 -2.30 -7.83
CA GLY A 146 0.60 -1.05 -7.09
C GLY A 146 2.05 -0.78 -6.67
N VAL A 147 2.70 -1.73 -6.01
CA VAL A 147 4.09 -1.56 -5.55
C VAL A 147 5.08 -1.52 -6.72
N LEU A 148 4.87 -2.33 -7.77
CA LEU A 148 5.65 -2.27 -9.01
C LEU A 148 5.57 -0.87 -9.66
N SER A 149 4.38 -0.26 -9.68
CA SER A 149 4.23 1.11 -10.17
C SER A 149 4.95 2.15 -9.30
N ALA A 150 5.09 1.90 -8.00
CA ALA A 150 5.77 2.78 -7.05
C ALA A 150 7.30 2.59 -7.04
N ALA A 151 7.80 1.45 -7.55
CA ALA A 151 9.20 1.04 -7.47
C ALA A 151 10.23 2.12 -7.86
N PRO A 152 10.05 2.91 -8.94
CA PRO A 152 11.03 3.96 -9.28
C PRO A 152 11.14 5.08 -8.24
N SER A 153 10.07 5.37 -7.50
CA SER A 153 10.08 6.37 -6.43
C SER A 153 10.67 5.78 -5.14
N VAL A 154 10.30 4.54 -4.81
CA VAL A 154 10.83 3.81 -3.65
C VAL A 154 12.36 3.68 -3.73
N ARG A 155 12.88 3.20 -4.87
CA ARG A 155 14.33 3.04 -5.11
C ARG A 155 15.08 4.37 -4.96
N ARG A 156 14.57 5.44 -5.56
CA ARG A 156 15.17 6.78 -5.46
C ARG A 156 15.23 7.29 -4.02
N ALA A 157 14.16 7.10 -3.26
CA ALA A 157 14.09 7.51 -1.86
C ALA A 157 15.07 6.72 -0.98
N LEU A 158 15.27 5.43 -1.25
CA LEU A 158 16.25 4.57 -0.57
C LEU A 158 17.70 4.79 -1.03
N GLY A 159 17.92 5.48 -2.15
CA GLY A 159 19.25 5.68 -2.73
C GLY A 159 19.77 4.49 -3.53
N ASN A 160 18.87 3.60 -3.98
CA ASN A 160 19.15 2.40 -4.78
C ASN A 160 18.89 2.61 -6.28
#